data_AF-A0A349HTY0-F1
#
_entry.id   AF-A0A349HTY0-F1
#
_cell.length_a   1.000
_cell.length_b   1.000
_cell.length_c   1.000
_cell.angle_alpha   90.00
_cell.angle_beta   90.00
_cell.angle_gamma   90.00
#
_symmetry.space_group_name_H-M   'P 1'
#
loop_
_entity.id
_entity.type
_entity.pdbx_description
1 polymer ?
#
loop_
_entity_poly.entity_id
_entity_poly.type
_entity_poly.pdbx_seq_one_letter_code
_entity_poly.pdbx_strand_id
1 'polypeptide(L)' 'MFQPDKIKKQENIDLLKSYNPDVIVVVAYGQILNKEILTLPKYGCINVHASL' A
#
# COMPACT_ATOMS: atom_id res chain seq x y z
N MET A 1 -8.96 -12.57 2.30
CA MET A 1 -8.91 -11.27 3.02
C MET A 1 -7.49 -11.10 3.54
N PHE A 2 -6.78 -10.05 3.13
CA PHE A 2 -5.39 -9.79 3.56
C PHE A 2 -5.38 -8.64 4.59
N GLN A 3 -4.97 -8.92 5.83
CA GLN A 3 -4.93 -7.97 6.94
C GLN A 3 -3.65 -8.19 7.76
N PRO A 4 -2.49 -7.67 7.31
CA PRO A 4 -1.24 -7.88 8.02
C PRO A 4 -1.18 -7.02 9.29
N ASP A 5 -0.61 -7.55 10.37
CA ASP A 5 -0.33 -6.76 11.59
C ASP A 5 0.62 -5.58 11.31
N LYS A 6 1.56 -5.78 10.37
CA LYS A 6 2.52 -4.77 9.92
C LYS A 6 2.74 -4.91 8.42
N ILE A 7 2.23 -3.95 7.65
CA ILE A 7 2.33 -3.91 6.18
C ILE A 7 3.78 -3.82 5.69
N LYS A 8 4.66 -3.24 6.51
CA LYS A 8 6.09 -3.04 6.22
C LYS A 8 6.98 -4.28 6.45
N LYS A 9 6.41 -5.43 6.86
CA LYS A 9 7.20 -6.67 6.91
C LYS A 9 7.54 -7.12 5.50
N GLN A 10 8.75 -7.64 5.30
CA GLN A 10 9.24 -8.05 3.98
C GLN A 10 8.28 -9.01 3.28
N GLU A 11 7.78 -10.03 3.99
CA GLU A 11 6.78 -10.99 3.48
C GLU A 11 5.52 -10.33 2.89
N ASN A 12 5.06 -9.24 3.50
CA ASN A 12 3.87 -8.50 3.07
C ASN A 12 4.18 -7.59 1.88
N ILE A 13 5.37 -6.98 1.87
CA ILE A 13 5.84 -6.18 0.73
C ILE A 13 6.05 -7.08 -0.49
N ASP A 14 6.63 -8.27 -0.32
CA ASP A 14 6.84 -9.23 -1.41
C ASP A 14 5.52 -9.75 -1.96
N LEU A 15 4.53 -9.98 -1.10
CA LEU A 15 3.17 -10.28 -1.53
C LEU A 15 2.54 -9.11 -2.31
N LEU A 16 2.72 -7.86 -1.86
CA LEU A 16 2.24 -6.68 -2.60
C LEU A 16 2.93 -6.56 -3.97
N LYS A 17 4.24 -6.86 -4.05
CA LYS A 17 5.00 -6.83 -5.31
C LYS A 17 4.51 -7.89 -6.28
N SER A 18 4.15 -9.08 -5.81
CA SER A 18 3.69 -10.18 -6.67
C SER A 18 2.37 -9.89 -7.37
N TYR A 19 1.55 -8.97 -6.82
CA TYR A 19 0.34 -8.49 -7.49
C TYR A 19 0.62 -7.54 -8.66
N ASN A 20 1.84 -7.04 -8.81
CA ASN A 20 2.26 -6.09 -9.86
C ASN A 20 1.24 -4.95 -10.09
N PRO A 21 0.86 -4.18 -9.05
CA PRO A 21 -0.19 -3.17 -9.17
C PRO A 21 0.27 -1.98 -10.02
N ASP A 22 -0.60 -1.50 -10.89
CA ASP A 22 -0.39 -0.20 -11.55
C ASP A 22 -0.63 0.97 -10.58
N VAL A 23 -1.58 0.84 -9.66
CA VAL A 23 -2.00 1.85 -8.68
C VAL A 23 -2.32 1.15 -7.35
N ILE A 24 -2.04 1.81 -6.22
CA ILE A 24 -2.58 1.42 -4.91
C ILE A 24 -3.55 2.49 -4.42
N VAL A 25 -4.77 2.10 -4.06
CA VAL A 25 -5.77 3.01 -3.48
C VAL A 25 -5.85 2.78 -1.98
N VAL A 26 -5.73 3.87 -1.21
CA VAL A 26 -5.73 3.88 0.25
C VAL A 26 -6.96 4.65 0.72
N VAL A 27 -7.78 4.02 1.55
CA VAL A 27 -8.98 4.63 2.13
C VAL A 27 -9.03 4.26 3.61
N ALA A 28 -8.92 5.26 4.49
CA ALA A 28 -8.96 5.08 5.95
C ALA A 28 -8.05 3.94 6.49
N TYR A 29 -6.87 3.75 5.89
CA TYR A 29 -5.94 2.70 6.30
C TYR A 29 -5.07 3.16 7.48
N GLY A 30 -5.05 2.37 8.55
CA GLY A 30 -4.45 2.78 9.83
C GLY A 30 -2.93 2.60 9.95
N GLN A 31 -2.26 2.03 8.95
CA GLN A 31 -0.81 1.82 9.00
C GLN A 31 -0.07 2.77 8.06
N ILE A 32 1.08 3.26 8.51
CA ILE A 32 1.97 4.10 7.71
C ILE A 32 2.59 3.26 6.59
N LEU A 33 2.45 3.73 5.34
CA LEU A 33 3.14 3.17 4.18
C LEU A 33 4.55 3.77 4.08
N ASN A 34 5.57 2.92 4.03
CA ASN A 34 6.95 3.36 3.83
C ASN A 34 7.22 3.66 2.34
N LYS A 35 8.37 4.29 2.07
CA LYS A 35 8.77 4.66 0.70
C LYS A 35 8.73 3.49 -0.28
N GLU A 36 9.15 2.29 0.16
CA GLU A 36 9.14 1.10 -0.68
C GLU A 36 7.73 0.74 -1.19
N ILE A 37 6.71 0.79 -0.33
CA ILE A 37 5.32 0.55 -0.73
C ILE A 37 4.81 1.69 -1.61
N LEU A 38 5.14 2.94 -1.29
CA LEU A 38 4.70 4.11 -2.05
C LEU A 38 5.22 4.14 -3.49
N THR A 39 6.41 3.56 -3.73
CA THR A 39 7.05 3.50 -5.06
C THR A 39 6.82 2.19 -5.80
N LEU A 40 6.13 1.23 -5.20
CA LEU A 40 5.86 -0.08 -5.78
C LEU A 40 4.96 0.01 -7.02
N PRO A 41 3.77 0.65 -6.95
CA PRO A 41 2.90 0.77 -8.12
C PRO A 41 3.44 1.78 -9.13
N LYS A 42 3.24 1.49 -10.43
CA LYS A 42 3.68 2.33 -11.56
C LYS A 42 3.25 3.79 -11.44
N TYR A 43 2.02 4.03 -10.96
CA TYR A 43 1.42 5.35 -10.82
C TYR A 43 1.34 5.81 -9.35
N GLY A 44 1.98 5.10 -8.42
CA GLY A 44 2.01 5.47 -7.01
C GLY A 44 0.74 5.09 -6.23
N CYS A 45 0.65 5.65 -5.01
CA CYS A 45 -0.48 5.45 -4.12
C CYS A 45 -1.41 6.67 -4.13
N ILE A 46 -2.71 6.44 -4.26
CA ILE A 46 -3.76 7.46 -4.13
C ILE A 46 -4.40 7.30 -2.74
N ASN A 47 -4.36 8.36 -1.93
CA ASN A 47 -5.04 8.38 -0.64
C ASN A 47 -6.33 9.19 -0.72
N VAL A 48 -7.46 8.58 -0.36
CA VAL A 48 -8.75 9.27 -0.26
C VAL A 48 -8.89 9.82 1.15
N HIS A 49 -8.83 11.16 1.26
CA HIS A 49 -9.07 11.86 2.51
C HIS A 49 -10.47 12.48 2.51
N ALA A 50 -11.18 12.40 3.64
CA ALA A 50 -12.53 12.90 3.79
C ALA A 50 -12.55 14.42 4.09
N SER A 51 -11.96 15.22 3.21
CA SER A 51 -12.00 16.68 3.26
C SER A 51 -12.00 17.28 1.83
N LEU A 52 -12.28 18.58 1.73
CA LEU A 52 -12.08 19.39 0.53
C LEU A 52 -11.00 20.43 0.77
#